data_AF-A0A9D8Z435-F1
#
_entry.id   AF-A0A9D8Z435-F1
#
_cell.length_a   1.000
_cell.length_b   1.000
_cell.length_c   1.000
_cell.angle_alpha   90.00
_cell.angle_beta   90.00
_cell.angle_gamma   90.00
#
_symmetry.space_group_name_H-M   'P 1'
#
loop_
_entity.id
_entity.type
_entity.pdbx_description
1 polymer ?
#
loop_
_entity_poly.entity_id
_entity_poly.type
_entity_poly.pdbx_seq_one_letter_code
_entity_poly.pdbx_strand_id
1 'polypeptide(L)'
;MSSFTSDIDGSPLDGSASIELLETPVHEDALFLLNYWNEKRRDRAMPDRSDISPTDFPRLLPNFGIAEVIAGGEDFRFRLYGSELTAMTGLDRTGELFSELKAAPKTLLSDEETRRRWFELARGILAFAQPIFPKAPLRDGRGPKRMMHGIILPLSAGEDGKIGQLVGAGFITRVS
;
A
#
# COMPACT_ATOMS: atom_id res chain seq x y z
N MET A 1 12.82 -14.18 -11.56
CA MET A 1 13.49 -12.91 -11.92
C MET A 1 12.47 -12.03 -12.62
N SER A 2 11.79 -11.15 -11.90
CA SER A 2 10.88 -10.19 -12.55
C SER A 2 11.12 -8.83 -11.91
N SER A 3 11.88 -7.98 -12.60
CA SER A 3 11.82 -6.55 -12.37
C SER A 3 10.50 -6.11 -13.01
N PHE A 4 9.50 -5.87 -12.17
CA PHE A 4 8.11 -5.64 -12.59
C PHE A 4 7.87 -4.28 -13.27
N THR A 5 8.84 -3.37 -13.21
CA THR A 5 8.74 -1.99 -13.70
C THR A 5 9.35 -1.75 -15.08
N SER A 6 10.07 -2.70 -15.68
CA SER A 6 10.72 -2.50 -16.99
C SER A 6 9.74 -2.36 -18.17
N ASP A 7 8.45 -2.66 -17.97
CA ASP A 7 7.43 -2.67 -19.03
C ASP A 7 6.39 -1.55 -18.90
N ILE A 8 6.57 -0.59 -17.98
CA ILE A 8 5.75 0.63 -17.96
C ILE A 8 6.41 1.59 -18.93
N ASP A 9 5.78 1.85 -20.07
CA ASP A 9 6.26 2.67 -21.19
C ASP A 9 6.42 4.17 -20.87
N GLY A 10 6.52 4.53 -19.59
CA GLY A 10 6.60 5.90 -19.10
C GLY A 10 5.28 6.66 -19.18
N SER A 11 4.23 6.11 -19.80
CA SER A 11 2.91 6.75 -19.86
C SER A 11 2.29 6.84 -18.46
N PRO A 12 1.55 7.92 -18.16
CA PRO A 12 0.78 8.01 -16.92
C PRO A 12 -0.24 6.86 -16.82
N LEU A 13 -0.32 6.27 -15.64
CA LEU A 13 -1.32 5.27 -15.28
C LEU A 13 -2.57 5.99 -14.76
N ASP A 14 -3.70 5.72 -15.39
CA ASP A 14 -5.00 6.11 -14.86
C ASP A 14 -5.40 5.14 -13.74
N GLY A 15 -5.17 5.61 -12.51
CA GLY A 15 -5.62 4.98 -11.28
C GLY A 15 -6.99 5.47 -10.78
N SER A 16 -7.76 6.21 -11.59
CA SER A 16 -9.07 6.77 -11.20
C SER A 16 -10.19 5.73 -11.11
N ALA A 17 -9.95 4.50 -11.55
CA ALA A 17 -10.91 3.42 -11.41
C ALA A 17 -11.27 3.14 -9.94
N SER A 18 -12.48 2.63 -9.72
CA SER A 18 -12.95 2.23 -8.40
C SER A 18 -12.06 1.15 -7.81
N ILE A 19 -11.82 1.27 -6.50
CA ILE A 19 -11.09 0.27 -5.71
C ILE A 19 -12.12 -0.76 -5.23
N GLU A 20 -11.88 -2.02 -5.54
CA GLU A 20 -12.57 -3.17 -4.96
C GLU A 20 -11.81 -3.60 -3.69
N LEU A 21 -12.50 -3.78 -2.57
CA LEU A 21 -11.91 -4.39 -1.37
C LEU A 21 -12.24 -5.88 -1.39
N LEU A 22 -11.23 -6.71 -1.56
CA LEU A 22 -11.40 -8.16 -1.52
C LEU A 22 -11.50 -8.66 -0.07
N GLU A 23 -12.10 -9.83 0.11
CA GLU A 23 -12.10 -10.54 1.40
C GLU A 23 -10.74 -11.21 1.70
N THR A 24 -10.00 -11.59 0.65
CA THR A 24 -8.69 -12.23 0.75
C THR A 24 -7.81 -11.77 -0.43
N PRO A 25 -6.49 -11.63 -0.27
CA PRO A 25 -5.63 -11.21 -1.37
C PRO A 25 -5.52 -12.33 -2.41
N VAL A 26 -5.45 -11.94 -3.68
CA VAL A 26 -5.33 -12.87 -4.81
C VAL A 26 -3.93 -12.88 -5.44
N HIS A 27 -3.04 -11.98 -5.00
CA HIS A 27 -1.64 -11.94 -5.42
C HIS A 27 -0.78 -12.80 -4.49
N GLU A 28 0.12 -13.62 -5.03
CA GLU A 28 0.96 -14.55 -4.26
C GLU A 28 1.78 -13.85 -3.17
N ASP A 29 2.39 -12.71 -3.50
CA ASP A 29 3.19 -11.95 -2.54
C ASP A 29 2.33 -11.27 -1.47
N ALA A 30 1.10 -10.88 -1.80
CA ALA A 30 0.16 -10.34 -0.80
C ALA A 30 -0.31 -11.46 0.15
N LEU A 31 -0.59 -12.65 -0.38
CA LEU A 31 -0.90 -13.85 0.42
C LEU A 31 0.25 -14.22 1.35
N PHE A 32 1.49 -14.19 0.85
CA PHE A 32 2.69 -14.43 1.67
C PHE A 32 2.77 -13.43 2.84
N LEU A 33 2.57 -12.14 2.59
CA LEU A 33 2.60 -11.11 3.62
C LEU A 33 1.47 -11.26 4.64
N LEU A 34 0.27 -11.65 4.21
CA LEU A 34 -0.84 -11.94 5.11
C LEU A 34 -0.53 -13.12 6.04
N ASN A 35 0.02 -14.20 5.50
CA ASN A 35 0.42 -15.38 6.29
C ASN A 35 1.50 -15.02 7.31
N TYR A 36 2.52 -14.29 6.89
CA TYR A 36 3.57 -13.77 7.77
C TYR A 36 2.99 -12.89 8.88
N TRP A 37 2.08 -11.97 8.55
CA TRP A 37 1.43 -11.10 9.54
C TRP A 37 0.61 -11.90 10.56
N ASN A 38 -0.12 -12.92 10.12
CA ASN A 38 -0.85 -13.83 11.00
C ASN A 38 0.08 -14.63 11.91
N GLU A 39 1.24 -15.07 11.42
CA GLU A 39 2.26 -15.73 12.24
C GLU A 39 2.79 -14.82 13.35
N LYS A 40 3.07 -13.55 13.02
CA LYS A 40 3.63 -12.59 14.00
C LYS A 40 2.61 -12.14 15.04
N ARG A 41 1.34 -11.94 14.67
CA ARG A 41 0.33 -11.51 15.64
C ARG A 41 0.01 -12.60 16.67
N ARG A 42 0.09 -13.88 16.28
CA ARG A 42 -0.33 -15.03 17.09
C ARG A 42 -1.80 -14.86 17.53
N ASP A 43 -2.05 -14.83 18.83
CA ASP A 43 -3.39 -14.65 19.41
C ASP A 43 -3.81 -13.17 19.56
N ARG A 44 -2.92 -12.21 19.24
CA ARG A 44 -3.24 -10.78 19.28
C ARG A 44 -4.05 -10.35 18.06
N ALA A 45 -4.72 -9.21 18.18
CA ALA A 45 -5.43 -8.56 17.08
C ALA A 45 -4.50 -8.17 15.93
N MET A 46 -3.28 -7.74 16.24
CA MET A 46 -2.23 -7.40 15.28
C MET A 46 -0.83 -7.60 15.88
N PRO A 47 0.22 -7.72 15.05
CA PRO A 47 1.59 -7.67 15.53
C PRO A 47 1.97 -6.26 15.98
N ASP A 48 2.98 -6.17 16.84
CA ASP A 48 3.65 -4.91 17.09
C ASP A 48 4.67 -4.64 15.98
N ARG A 49 4.95 -3.36 15.73
CA ARG A 49 5.96 -2.97 14.76
C ARG A 49 7.32 -3.63 15.01
N SER A 50 7.68 -3.86 16.28
CA SER A 50 8.92 -4.55 16.65
C SER A 50 8.95 -6.04 16.26
N ASP A 51 7.79 -6.66 16.02
CA ASP A 51 7.70 -8.06 15.57
C ASP A 51 7.98 -8.23 14.07
N ILE A 52 7.97 -7.13 13.31
CA ILE A 52 8.14 -7.14 11.86
C ILE A 52 9.59 -6.81 11.50
N SER A 53 10.31 -7.82 11.01
CA SER A 53 11.64 -7.63 10.45
C SER A 53 11.60 -7.50 8.92
N PRO A 54 12.02 -6.36 8.34
CA PRO A 54 12.15 -6.20 6.89
C PRO A 54 13.08 -7.24 6.23
N THR A 55 14.01 -7.81 6.99
CA THR A 55 14.96 -8.82 6.50
C THR A 55 14.34 -10.17 6.21
N ASP A 56 13.10 -10.41 6.64
CA ASP A 56 12.41 -11.69 6.44
C ASP A 56 11.84 -11.78 5.01
N PHE A 57 11.71 -10.65 4.30
CA PHE A 57 11.19 -10.56 2.94
C PHE A 57 11.85 -9.43 2.14
N PRO A 58 13.19 -9.42 2.02
CA PRO A 58 13.93 -8.31 1.41
C PRO A 58 13.53 -8.06 -0.05
N ARG A 59 13.12 -9.11 -0.77
CA ARG A 59 12.64 -9.02 -2.16
C ARG A 59 11.34 -8.20 -2.30
N LEU A 60 10.55 -8.08 -1.24
CA LEU A 60 9.26 -7.39 -1.27
C LEU A 60 9.36 -5.92 -0.83
N LEU A 61 10.40 -5.55 -0.10
CA LEU A 61 10.60 -4.18 0.42
C LEU A 61 10.51 -3.07 -0.63
N PRO A 62 10.97 -3.25 -1.89
CA PRO A 62 10.78 -2.25 -2.91
C PRO A 62 9.30 -1.87 -3.18
N ASN A 63 8.34 -2.75 -2.83
CA ASN A 63 6.91 -2.54 -3.04
C ASN A 63 6.19 -1.91 -1.83
N PHE A 64 6.92 -1.60 -0.74
CA PHE A 64 6.29 -1.24 0.54
C PHE A 64 6.07 0.26 0.69
N GLY A 65 4.98 0.64 1.35
CA GLY A 65 4.78 1.95 1.94
C GLY A 65 4.48 1.78 3.42
N ILE A 66 5.21 2.48 4.29
CA ILE A 66 4.97 2.45 5.74
C ILE A 66 4.48 3.83 6.16
N ALA A 67 3.31 3.90 6.80
CA ALA A 67 2.72 5.14 7.28
C ALA A 67 2.52 5.11 8.80
N GLU A 68 2.99 6.13 9.50
CA GLU A 68 2.72 6.37 10.91
C GLU A 68 1.35 7.03 11.07
N VAL A 69 0.58 6.61 12.07
CA VAL A 69 -0.72 7.20 12.39
C VAL A 69 -0.51 8.42 13.29
N ILE A 70 -1.03 9.58 12.88
CA ILE A 70 -0.90 10.84 13.64
C ILE A 70 -2.23 11.18 14.30
N ALA A 71 -2.17 11.53 15.59
CA ALA A 71 -3.33 11.96 16.39
C ALA A 71 -4.55 11.03 16.23
N GLY A 72 -4.33 9.71 16.23
CA GLY A 72 -5.41 8.73 16.14
C GLY A 72 -6.09 8.62 14.77
N GLY A 73 -5.46 9.15 13.70
CA GLY A 73 -5.97 9.05 12.33
C GLY A 73 -6.47 10.38 11.74
N GLU A 74 -6.21 11.49 12.41
CA GLU A 74 -6.39 12.83 11.83
C GLU A 74 -5.50 13.00 10.59
N ASP A 75 -4.26 12.50 10.65
CA ASP A 75 -3.31 12.46 9.54
C ASP A 75 -2.42 11.21 9.59
N PHE A 76 -1.60 11.03 8.56
CA PHE A 76 -0.62 9.95 8.46
C PHE A 76 0.65 10.47 7.80
N ARG A 77 1.80 9.92 8.18
CA ARG A 77 3.09 10.27 7.58
C ARG A 77 3.78 9.06 7.01
N PHE A 78 4.20 9.12 5.75
CA PHE A 78 5.08 8.09 5.21
C PHE A 78 6.44 8.09 5.90
N ARG A 79 6.82 6.96 6.50
CA ARG A 79 8.14 6.71 7.08
C ARG A 79 9.06 5.97 6.12
N LEU A 80 8.48 5.28 5.15
CA LEU A 80 9.19 4.59 4.08
C LEU A 80 8.28 4.54 2.86
N TYR A 81 8.86 4.76 1.68
CA TYR A 81 8.22 4.56 0.39
C TYR A 81 9.18 3.80 -0.52
N GLY A 82 8.78 2.59 -0.92
CA GLY A 82 9.64 1.64 -1.62
C GLY A 82 9.93 2.05 -3.06
N SER A 83 11.08 1.61 -3.58
CA SER A 83 11.57 2.04 -4.89
C SER A 83 10.68 1.61 -6.07
N GLU A 84 9.95 0.50 -5.99
CA GLU A 84 8.99 0.10 -7.03
C GLU A 84 7.74 1.00 -6.99
N LEU A 85 7.28 1.40 -5.80
CA LEU A 85 6.20 2.39 -5.68
C LEU A 85 6.64 3.75 -6.23
N THR A 86 7.88 4.17 -5.95
CA THR A 86 8.49 5.37 -6.53
C THR A 86 8.61 5.28 -8.04
N ALA A 87 9.06 4.14 -8.58
CA ALA A 87 9.18 3.94 -10.03
C ALA A 87 7.81 3.98 -10.72
N MET A 88 6.79 3.39 -10.10
CA MET A 88 5.40 3.37 -10.59
C MET A 88 4.77 4.77 -10.58
N THR A 89 4.88 5.50 -9.47
CA THR A 89 4.21 6.80 -9.31
C THR A 89 5.04 7.98 -9.83
N GLY A 90 6.36 7.80 -9.95
CA GLY A 90 7.33 8.85 -10.28
C GLY A 90 7.70 9.73 -9.08
N LEU A 91 7.32 9.38 -7.85
CA LEU A 91 7.51 10.22 -6.66
C LEU A 91 7.82 9.37 -5.43
N ASP A 92 8.91 9.71 -4.72
CA ASP A 92 9.17 9.21 -3.37
C ASP A 92 8.38 10.08 -2.38
N ARG A 93 7.51 9.44 -1.59
CA ARG A 93 6.63 10.10 -0.63
C ARG A 93 7.21 10.17 0.79
N THR A 94 8.41 9.66 1.01
CA THR A 94 8.99 9.54 2.35
C THR A 94 9.01 10.90 3.06
N GLY A 95 8.39 10.97 4.24
CA GLY A 95 8.27 12.18 5.05
C GLY A 95 7.00 13.00 4.82
N GLU A 96 6.29 12.81 3.70
CA GLU A 96 5.06 13.54 3.36
C GLU A 96 3.89 13.14 4.27
N LEU A 97 3.07 14.13 4.61
CA LEU A 97 1.77 13.92 5.26
C LEU A 97 0.70 13.57 4.23
N PHE A 98 -0.29 12.78 4.64
CA PHE A 98 -1.42 12.43 3.78
C PHE A 98 -2.23 13.68 3.40
N SER A 99 -2.31 14.66 4.30
CA SER A 99 -2.95 15.96 4.03
C SER A 99 -2.24 16.80 2.96
N GLU A 100 -0.96 16.54 2.69
CA GLU A 100 -0.10 17.32 1.79
C GLU A 100 0.14 16.63 0.43
N LEU A 101 -0.39 15.42 0.25
CA LEU A 101 -0.12 14.63 -0.96
C LEU A 101 -0.64 15.35 -2.20
N LYS A 102 0.29 15.58 -3.13
CA LYS A 102 -0.03 16.00 -4.50
C LYS A 102 -0.23 14.80 -5.41
N ALA A 103 -0.86 14.99 -6.56
CA ALA A 103 -0.87 14.02 -7.64
C ALA A 103 0.56 13.63 -8.01
N ALA A 104 0.80 12.32 -8.19
CA ALA A 104 2.11 11.88 -8.64
C ALA A 104 2.25 12.09 -10.17
N PRO A 105 3.46 12.36 -10.70
CA PRO A 105 3.65 12.68 -12.11
C PRO A 105 3.16 11.60 -13.09
N LYS A 106 3.15 10.33 -12.66
CA LYS A 106 2.72 9.19 -13.49
C LYS A 106 1.29 8.72 -13.18
N THR A 107 0.45 9.55 -12.57
CA THR A 107 -0.97 9.28 -12.37
C THR A 107 -1.85 10.35 -12.99
N LEU A 108 -3.07 9.99 -13.38
CA LEU A 108 -4.10 10.95 -13.82
C LEU A 108 -4.99 11.46 -12.68
N LEU A 109 -4.73 11.06 -11.43
CA LEU A 109 -5.48 11.57 -10.28
C LEU A 109 -5.14 13.05 -10.02
N SER A 110 -6.13 13.81 -9.57
CA SER A 110 -5.90 15.13 -8.95
C SER A 110 -5.28 15.02 -7.55
N ASP A 111 -4.78 16.13 -7.02
CA ASP A 111 -4.30 16.23 -5.63
C ASP A 111 -5.40 15.83 -4.63
N GLU A 112 -6.64 16.26 -4.87
CA GLU A 112 -7.78 15.96 -4.00
C GLU A 112 -8.12 14.46 -4.03
N GLU A 113 -8.21 13.86 -5.21
CA GLU A 113 -8.48 12.42 -5.34
C GLU A 113 -7.36 11.56 -4.76
N THR A 114 -6.10 12.00 -4.92
CA THR A 114 -4.94 11.34 -4.33
C THR A 114 -5.08 11.30 -2.81
N ARG A 115 -5.31 12.45 -2.17
CA ARG A 115 -5.49 12.56 -0.72
C ARG A 115 -6.68 11.73 -0.26
N ARG A 116 -7.84 11.90 -0.90
CA ARG A 116 -9.07 11.16 -0.57
C ARG A 116 -8.83 9.65 -0.56
N ARG A 117 -8.22 9.09 -1.61
CA ARG A 117 -7.97 7.64 -1.71
C ARG A 117 -7.04 7.13 -0.60
N TRP A 118 -5.96 7.84 -0.31
CA TRP A 118 -5.04 7.45 0.77
C TRP A 118 -5.71 7.50 2.15
N PHE A 119 -6.49 8.56 2.43
CA PHE A 119 -7.25 8.67 3.67
C PHE A 119 -8.35 7.60 3.80
N GLU A 120 -9.09 7.31 2.74
CA GLU A 120 -10.14 6.29 2.75
C GLU A 120 -9.58 4.91 3.11
N LEU A 121 -8.48 4.50 2.48
CA LEU A 121 -7.83 3.22 2.78
C LEU A 121 -7.30 3.19 4.22
N ALA A 122 -6.58 4.23 4.65
CA ALA A 122 -5.99 4.27 5.98
C ALA A 122 -7.04 4.30 7.09
N ARG A 123 -8.09 5.13 6.95
CA ARG A 123 -9.18 5.21 7.94
C ARG A 123 -10.05 3.97 7.95
N GLY A 124 -10.23 3.30 6.80
CA GLY A 124 -10.89 1.99 6.76
C GLY A 124 -10.21 0.99 7.69
N ILE A 125 -8.88 0.93 7.69
CA ILE A 125 -8.13 0.03 8.57
C ILE A 125 -8.27 0.43 10.03
N LEU A 126 -8.21 1.72 10.34
CA LEU A 126 -8.39 2.19 11.72
C LEU A 126 -9.77 1.81 12.29
N ALA A 127 -10.80 1.84 11.45
CA ALA A 127 -12.16 1.50 11.86
C ALA A 127 -12.36 0.01 12.16
N PHE A 128 -11.71 -0.87 11.40
CA PHE A 128 -11.94 -2.33 11.50
C PHE A 128 -10.81 -3.10 12.19
N ALA A 129 -9.64 -2.48 12.35
CA ALA A 129 -8.43 -3.09 12.89
C ALA A 129 -8.04 -4.42 12.22
N GLN A 130 -8.28 -4.53 10.92
CA GLN A 130 -8.01 -5.73 10.12
C GLN A 130 -7.25 -5.40 8.84
N PRO A 131 -6.51 -6.37 8.28
CA PRO A 131 -5.96 -6.27 6.93
C PRO A 131 -7.02 -5.89 5.89
N ILE A 132 -6.65 -5.05 4.93
CA ILE A 132 -7.48 -4.79 3.74
C ILE A 132 -6.72 -5.11 2.46
N PHE A 133 -7.47 -5.54 1.44
CA PHE A 133 -6.92 -6.07 0.19
C PHE A 133 -7.47 -5.31 -1.03
N PRO A 134 -7.03 -4.05 -1.26
CA PRO A 134 -7.52 -3.26 -2.37
C PRO A 134 -7.07 -3.85 -3.70
N LYS A 135 -7.98 -3.89 -4.67
CA LYS A 135 -7.72 -4.29 -6.05
C LYS A 135 -8.34 -3.26 -6.98
N ALA A 136 -7.56 -2.78 -7.94
CA ALA A 136 -8.03 -1.75 -8.86
C ALA A 136 -7.37 -1.90 -10.23
N PRO A 137 -8.12 -1.75 -11.33
CA PRO A 137 -7.51 -1.71 -12.65
C PRO A 137 -6.67 -0.43 -12.78
N LEU A 138 -5.49 -0.57 -13.36
CA LEU A 138 -4.66 0.55 -13.81
C LEU A 138 -4.85 0.64 -15.32
N ARG A 139 -5.42 1.74 -15.78
CA ARG A 139 -5.67 1.97 -17.21
C ARG A 139 -4.48 2.71 -17.79
N ASP A 140 -3.89 2.19 -18.86
CA ASP A 140 -2.96 2.94 -19.70
C ASP A 140 -3.72 3.42 -20.96
N GLY A 141 -3.27 4.52 -21.56
CA GLY A 141 -3.99 5.14 -22.67
C GLY A 141 -3.97 4.32 -23.98
N ARG A 142 -3.12 3.29 -24.09
CA ARG A 142 -2.90 2.52 -25.34
C ARG A 142 -2.41 1.06 -25.15
N GLY A 143 -2.19 0.59 -23.92
CA GLY A 143 -1.53 -0.69 -23.64
C GLY A 143 -2.46 -1.77 -23.07
N PRO A 144 -1.90 -2.92 -22.66
CA PRO A 144 -2.69 -4.01 -22.10
C PRO A 144 -3.18 -3.65 -20.70
N LYS A 145 -4.46 -3.90 -20.40
CA LYS A 145 -5.04 -3.65 -19.07
C LYS A 145 -4.15 -4.22 -17.96
N ARG A 146 -3.86 -3.41 -16.94
CA ARG A 146 -3.09 -3.82 -15.76
C ARG A 146 -4.01 -3.86 -14.55
N MET A 147 -3.62 -4.64 -13.55
CA MET A 147 -4.33 -4.75 -12.28
C MET A 147 -3.37 -4.49 -11.13
N MET A 148 -3.69 -3.51 -10.30
CA MET A 148 -3.08 -3.29 -9.00
C MET A 148 -3.69 -4.24 -7.98
N HIS A 149 -2.85 -4.88 -7.19
CA HIS A 149 -3.20 -5.66 -6.01
C HIS A 149 -2.46 -5.07 -4.82
N GLY A 150 -3.19 -4.64 -3.81
CA GLY A 150 -2.60 -4.13 -2.58
C GLY A 150 -2.91 -5.03 -1.39
N ILE A 151 -2.07 -4.91 -0.38
CA ILE A 151 -2.33 -5.38 0.98
C ILE A 151 -1.93 -4.26 1.92
N ILE A 152 -2.77 -3.96 2.91
CA ILE A 152 -2.44 -2.98 3.94
C ILE A 152 -2.76 -3.60 5.29
N LEU A 153 -1.74 -3.60 6.16
CA LEU A 153 -1.68 -4.33 7.41
C LEU A 153 -1.58 -3.35 8.58
N PRO A 154 -2.45 -3.44 9.60
CA PRO A 154 -2.29 -2.68 10.83
C PRO A 154 -1.18 -3.28 11.69
N LEU A 155 -0.43 -2.42 12.36
CA LEU A 155 0.52 -2.77 13.41
C LEU A 155 0.32 -1.86 14.63
N SER A 156 0.52 -2.43 15.81
CA SER A 156 0.71 -1.60 16.99
C SER A 156 2.09 -0.93 16.96
N ALA A 157 2.25 0.13 17.74
CA ALA A 157 3.54 0.78 17.93
C ALA A 157 3.74 1.13 19.41
N GLY A 158 4.15 0.13 20.20
CA GLY A 158 4.47 0.31 21.62
C GLY A 158 3.27 0.31 22.58
N GLU A 159 2.04 0.38 22.07
CA GLU A 159 0.80 0.25 22.84
C GLU A 159 -0.08 -0.83 22.22
N ASP A 160 -0.25 -1.96 22.92
CA ASP A 160 -1.01 -3.11 22.41
C ASP A 160 -2.48 -2.76 22.19
N GLY A 161 -3.08 -3.30 21.12
CA GLY A 161 -4.46 -3.02 20.73
C GLY A 161 -4.70 -1.66 20.06
N LYS A 162 -3.70 -0.78 19.96
CA LYS A 162 -3.81 0.51 19.26
C LYS A 162 -2.97 0.52 17.99
N ILE A 163 -3.58 0.88 16.86
CA ILE A 163 -2.86 1.02 15.60
C ILE A 163 -1.99 2.27 15.66
N GLY A 164 -0.68 2.07 15.62
CA GLY A 164 0.31 3.15 15.52
C GLY A 164 0.95 3.23 14.14
N GLN A 165 0.88 2.16 13.34
CA GLN A 165 1.46 2.12 12.02
C GLN A 165 0.64 1.28 11.05
N LEU A 166 0.66 1.68 9.78
CA LEU A 166 0.13 0.94 8.64
C LEU A 166 1.29 0.52 7.74
N VAL A 167 1.32 -0.75 7.35
CA VAL A 167 2.27 -1.27 6.35
C VAL A 167 1.48 -1.70 5.12
N GLY A 168 1.67 -0.99 4.02
CA GLY A 168 1.10 -1.30 2.72
C GLY A 168 2.13 -1.91 1.78
N ALA A 169 1.69 -2.78 0.87
CA ALA A 169 2.46 -3.21 -0.29
C ALA A 169 1.56 -3.22 -1.53
N GLY A 170 2.12 -2.86 -2.69
CA GLY A 170 1.41 -2.84 -3.97
C GLY A 170 2.10 -3.70 -5.03
N PHE A 171 1.32 -4.46 -5.78
CA PHE A 171 1.79 -5.37 -6.82
C PHE A 171 0.99 -5.13 -8.11
N ILE A 172 1.61 -5.34 -9.27
CA ILE A 172 0.96 -5.17 -10.57
C ILE A 172 1.01 -6.47 -11.35
N THR A 173 -0.13 -6.83 -11.96
CA THR A 173 -0.23 -7.94 -12.89
C THR A 173 -0.78 -7.47 -14.24
N ARG A 174 -0.45 -8.19 -15.31
CA ARG A 174 -1.09 -8.00 -16.61
C ARG A 174 -2.44 -8.72 -16.62
N VAL A 175 -3.45 -8.09 -17.19
CA VAL A 175 -4.73 -8.72 -17.49
C VAL A 175 -4.64 -9.24 -18.92
N SER A 176 -4.79 -10.56 -19.10
CA SER A 176 -4.88 -11.23 -20.40
C SER A 176 -6.11 -10.81 -21.19
#